data_AF-A0A1G6N6U7-F1
#
_entry.id   AF-A0A1G6N6U7-F1
#
_cell.length_a   1.000
_cell.length_b   1.000
_cell.length_c   1.000
_cell.angle_alpha   90.00
_cell.angle_beta   90.00
_cell.angle_gamma   90.00
#
_symmetry.space_group_name_H-M   'P 1'
#
loop_
_entity.id
_entity.type
_entity.pdbx_description
1 polymer ?
#
loop_
_entity_poly.entity_id
_entity_poly.type
_entity_poly.pdbx_seq_one_letter_code
_entity_poly.pdbx_strand_id
1 'polypeptide(L)'
;MPKTIISDTSCFIILNNIGELGLLQKVYGHIAATPEIAIEYGDPFPEWVEILVVKDTYRQQLLEMQVDKGESSAIAKIKQTNFRLSAEIEFHALKAANE
;
A
#
# COMPACT_ATOMS: atom_id res chain seq x y z
N MET A 1 9.05 14.89 -5.96
CA MET A 1 8.34 14.10 -4.93
C MET A 1 7.33 13.21 -5.64
N PRO A 2 7.16 11.94 -5.24
CA PRO A 2 6.13 11.07 -5.80
C PRO A 2 4.74 11.69 -5.57
N LYS A 3 3.85 11.57 -6.57
CA LYS A 3 2.53 12.23 -6.53
C LYS A 3 1.51 11.51 -5.64
N THR A 4 1.74 10.23 -5.38
CA THR A 4 0.88 9.35 -4.57
C THR A 4 1.76 8.33 -3.86
N ILE A 5 1.57 8.16 -2.56
CA ILE A 5 2.19 7.09 -1.77
C ILE A 5 1.11 6.09 -1.40
N ILE A 6 1.38 4.82 -1.65
CA ILE A 6 0.52 3.72 -1.20
C ILE A 6 1.16 3.14 0.05
N SER A 7 0.46 3.22 1.17
CA SER A 7 0.96 2.75 2.46
C SER A 7 0.36 1.40 2.79
N ASP A 8 1.17 0.53 3.39
CA ASP A 8 0.73 -0.77 3.91
C ASP A 8 -0.06 -0.62 5.23
N THR A 9 -0.89 -1.62 5.56
CA THR A 9 -1.67 -1.74 6.79
C THR A 9 -0.79 -1.57 8.03
N SER A 10 0.37 -2.24 8.08
CA SER A 10 1.25 -2.20 9.25
C SER A 10 1.72 -0.78 9.58
N CYS A 11 1.97 0.05 8.57
CA CYS A 11 2.38 1.43 8.73
C CYS A 11 1.27 2.29 9.35
N PHE A 12 0.02 2.08 8.93
CA PHE A 12 -1.14 2.76 9.51
C PHE A 12 -1.34 2.37 10.98
N ILE A 13 -1.28 1.07 11.29
CA ILE A 13 -1.43 0.56 12.66
C ILE A 13 -0.37 1.16 13.59
N ILE A 14 0.91 1.08 13.20
CA ILE A 14 2.02 1.54 14.03
C ILE A 14 1.90 3.05 14.32
N LEU A 15 1.64 3.85 13.29
CA LEU A 15 1.55 5.30 13.44
C LEU A 15 0.29 5.74 14.21
N ASN A 16 -0.82 5.03 14.04
CA ASN A 16 -2.02 5.28 14.83
C ASN A 16 -1.80 4.95 16.32
N ASN A 17 -1.16 3.82 16.61
CA ASN A 17 -0.88 3.37 17.98
C ASN A 17 0.01 4.34 18.77
N ILE A 18 0.92 5.05 18.09
CA ILE A 18 1.77 6.07 18.72
C ILE A 18 1.19 7.50 18.63
N GLY A 19 0.00 7.67 18.04
CA GLY A 19 -0.66 8.97 17.89
C GLY A 19 -0.06 9.89 16.82
N GLU A 20 0.75 9.36 15.91
CA GLU A 20 1.53 10.13 14.91
C GLU A 20 1.09 9.85 13.46
N LEU A 21 -0.13 9.35 13.25
CA LEU A 21 -0.68 9.08 11.92
C LEU A 21 -0.62 10.30 10.98
N GLY A 22 -0.75 11.52 11.53
CA GLY A 22 -0.62 12.77 10.78
C GLY A 22 0.75 13.03 10.16
N LEU A 23 1.81 12.29 10.55
CA LEU A 23 3.13 12.39 9.90
C LEU A 23 3.07 11.99 8.43
N LEU A 24 2.26 10.99 8.07
CA LEU A 24 2.12 10.57 6.67
C LEU A 24 1.65 11.73 5.77
N GLN A 25 0.64 12.47 6.23
CA GLN A 25 0.13 13.65 5.52
C GLN A 25 1.19 14.75 5.42
N LYS A 26 1.93 15.03 6.50
CA LYS A 26 2.96 16.08 6.53
C LYS A 26 4.14 15.79 5.60
N VAL A 27 4.58 14.52 5.52
CA VAL A 27 5.77 14.12 4.76
C VAL A 27 5.46 13.95 3.27
N TYR A 28 4.32 13.32 2.95
CA TYR A 28 4.02 12.89 1.59
C TYR A 28 2.89 13.69 0.92
N GLY A 29 2.12 14.44 1.69
CA GLY A 29 0.98 15.24 1.23
C GLY A 29 -0.23 14.38 0.85
N HIS A 30 -0.05 13.45 -0.07
CA HIS A 30 -1.10 12.58 -0.61
C HIS A 30 -0.78 11.10 -0.35
N ILE A 31 -1.68 10.48 0.42
CA ILE A 31 -1.60 9.08 0.85
C ILE A 31 -2.80 8.33 0.27
N ALA A 32 -2.55 7.13 -0.21
CA ALA A 32 -3.58 6.22 -0.65
C ALA A 32 -3.46 4.86 0.05
N ALA A 33 -4.58 4.16 0.16
CA ALA A 33 -4.70 2.79 0.62
C ALA A 33 -5.66 2.00 -0.30
N THR A 34 -5.62 0.68 -0.23
CA THR A 34 -6.58 -0.19 -0.93
C THR A 34 -7.75 -0.54 -0.01
N PRO A 35 -8.90 -1.00 -0.56
CA PRO A 35 -9.98 -1.55 0.25
C PRO A 35 -9.53 -2.71 1.14
N GLU A 36 -8.62 -3.56 0.68
CA GLU A 36 -8.04 -4.66 1.44
C GLU A 36 -7.29 -4.15 2.67
N ILE A 37 -6.42 -3.15 2.49
CA ILE A 37 -5.70 -2.49 3.58
C ILE A 37 -6.69 -1.83 4.56
N ALA A 38 -7.78 -1.23 4.08
CA ALA A 38 -8.80 -0.64 4.95
C ALA A 38 -9.52 -1.69 5.81
N ILE A 39 -9.78 -2.87 5.24
CA ILE A 39 -10.39 -3.98 5.97
C ILE A 39 -9.42 -4.51 7.04
N GLU A 40 -8.15 -4.67 6.71
CA GLU A 40 -7.14 -5.15 7.65
C GLU A 40 -6.83 -4.14 8.77
N TYR A 41 -6.84 -2.84 8.45
CA TYR A 41 -6.63 -1.77 9.42
C TYR A 41 -7.73 -1.74 10.47
N GLY A 42 -8.98 -2.04 10.08
CA GLY A 42 -10.12 -2.21 10.99
C GLY A 42 -10.71 -0.91 11.56
N ASP A 43 -9.95 0.19 11.51
CA ASP A 43 -10.38 1.52 11.95
C ASP A 43 -10.75 2.42 10.75
N PRO A 44 -11.60 3.45 10.95
CA PRO A 44 -11.89 4.41 9.90
C PRO A 44 -10.63 5.23 9.54
N PHE A 45 -10.37 5.37 8.25
CA PHE A 45 -9.31 6.25 7.77
C PHE A 45 -9.70 7.74 7.86
N PRO A 46 -8.73 8.64 8.12
CA PRO A 46 -8.94 10.07 7.98
C PRO A 46 -9.28 10.49 6.55
N GLU A 47 -9.97 11.63 6.38
CA GLU A 47 -10.39 12.14 5.06
C GLU A 47 -9.25 12.41 4.07
N TRP A 48 -8.02 12.59 4.56
CA TRP A 48 -6.84 12.82 3.74
C TRP A 48 -6.21 11.55 3.16
N VAL A 49 -6.69 10.36 3.54
CA VAL A 49 -6.31 9.07 2.95
C VAL A 49 -7.31 8.73 1.84
N GLU A 50 -6.82 8.58 0.61
CA GLU A 50 -7.64 8.15 -0.52
C GLU A 50 -7.73 6.62 -0.60
N ILE A 51 -8.95 6.08 -0.72
CA ILE A 51 -9.14 4.64 -0.98
C ILE A 51 -9.20 4.38 -2.48
N LEU A 52 -8.23 3.62 -2.97
CA LEU A 52 -8.05 3.32 -4.37
C LEU A 52 -8.29 1.83 -4.65
N VAL A 53 -9.36 1.53 -5.40
CA VAL A 53 -9.67 0.15 -5.82
C VAL A 53 -8.64 -0.35 -6.84
N VAL A 54 -8.19 -1.60 -6.65
CA VAL A 54 -7.34 -2.33 -7.60
C VAL A 54 -8.22 -2.86 -8.73
N LYS A 55 -7.93 -2.47 -9.98
CA LYS A 55 -8.71 -2.94 -11.15
C LYS A 55 -8.21 -4.27 -11.71
N ASP A 56 -6.92 -4.52 -11.61
CA ASP A 56 -6.26 -5.73 -12.11
C ASP A 56 -6.22 -6.83 -11.04
N THR A 57 -7.38 -7.45 -10.84
CA THR A 57 -7.55 -8.51 -9.84
C THR A 57 -6.80 -9.78 -10.19
N TYR A 58 -6.55 -10.05 -11.47
CA TYR A 58 -5.76 -11.22 -11.90
C TYR A 58 -4.31 -11.13 -11.42
N ARG A 59 -3.67 -9.97 -11.58
CA ARG A 59 -2.31 -9.76 -11.07
C ARG A 59 -2.25 -9.77 -9.54
N GLN A 60 -3.24 -9.20 -8.88
CA GLN A 60 -3.34 -9.28 -7.42
C GLN A 60 -3.41 -10.74 -6.97
N GLN A 61 -4.28 -11.56 -7.55
CA GLN A 61 -4.39 -12.99 -7.24
C GLN A 61 -3.09 -13.78 -7.48
N LEU A 62 -2.33 -13.43 -8.52
CA LEU A 62 -1.02 -14.04 -8.75
C LEU A 62 -0.01 -13.68 -7.64
N LEU A 63 -0.03 -12.42 -7.18
CA LEU A 63 0.83 -11.94 -6.10
C LEU A 63 0.38 -12.47 -4.73
N GLU A 64 -0.92 -12.71 -4.50
CA GLU A 64 -1.45 -13.33 -3.28
C GLU A 64 -0.93 -14.76 -3.04
N MET A 65 -0.36 -15.42 -4.07
CA MET A 65 0.32 -16.70 -3.90
C MET A 65 1.68 -16.58 -3.18
N GLN A 66 2.18 -15.35 -3.07
CA GLN A 66 3.55 -15.01 -2.66
C GLN A 66 3.58 -14.06 -1.46
N VAL A 67 2.66 -13.12 -1.41
CA VAL A 67 2.55 -12.12 -0.34
C VAL A 67 1.12 -12.08 0.18
N ASP A 68 0.92 -11.40 1.31
CA ASP A 68 -0.43 -11.26 1.85
C ASP A 68 -1.33 -10.37 0.98
N LYS A 69 -2.60 -10.30 1.39
CA LYS A 69 -3.65 -9.62 0.63
C LYS A 69 -3.48 -8.09 0.62
N GLY A 70 -3.03 -7.51 1.73
CA GLY A 70 -2.69 -6.09 1.82
C GLY A 70 -1.53 -5.75 0.89
N GLU A 71 -0.43 -6.48 0.99
CA GLU A 71 0.79 -6.28 0.20
C GLU A 71 0.56 -6.47 -1.31
N SER A 72 -0.09 -7.58 -1.70
CA SER A 72 -0.42 -7.86 -3.09
C SER A 72 -1.33 -6.78 -3.70
N SER A 73 -2.33 -6.30 -2.96
CA SER A 73 -3.22 -5.23 -3.41
C SER A 73 -2.47 -3.91 -3.61
N ALA A 74 -1.54 -3.57 -2.71
CA ALA A 74 -0.70 -2.38 -2.82
C ALA A 74 0.21 -2.45 -4.04
N ILE A 75 0.92 -3.57 -4.26
CA ILE A 75 1.81 -3.77 -5.41
C ILE A 75 1.03 -3.72 -6.73
N ALA A 76 -0.12 -4.40 -6.79
CA ALA A 76 -0.99 -4.37 -7.96
C ALA A 76 -1.51 -2.96 -8.27
N LYS A 77 -1.79 -2.15 -7.22
CA LYS A 77 -2.20 -0.75 -7.37
C LYS A 77 -1.06 0.12 -7.88
N ILE A 78 0.15 -0.02 -7.32
CA ILE A 78 1.34 0.74 -7.73
C ILE A 78 1.55 0.60 -9.25
N LYS A 79 1.46 -0.62 -9.79
CA LYS A 79 1.60 -0.91 -11.23
C LYS A 79 0.54 -0.23 -12.12
N GLN A 80 -0.60 0.18 -11.58
CA GLN A 80 -1.65 0.92 -12.31
C GLN A 80 -1.42 2.44 -12.29
N THR A 81 -0.44 2.92 -11.53
CA THR A 81 -0.08 4.33 -11.49
C THR A 81 1.11 4.63 -12.42
N ASN A 82 1.47 5.91 -12.56
CA ASN A 82 2.74 6.28 -13.21
C ASN A 82 3.98 5.97 -12.35
N PHE A 83 3.81 5.38 -11.17
CA PHE A 83 4.91 4.89 -10.36
C PHE A 83 5.41 3.58 -10.94
N ARG A 84 6.61 3.61 -11.52
CA ARG A 84 7.29 2.41 -12.02
C ARG A 84 8.26 1.92 -10.97
N LEU A 85 7.96 0.77 -10.35
CA LEU A 85 9.01 -0.04 -9.73
C LEU A 85 9.92 -0.54 -10.85
N SER A 86 11.24 -0.36 -10.72
CA SER A 86 12.15 -1.06 -11.62
C SER A 86 12.01 -2.56 -11.37
N ALA A 87 12.22 -3.39 -12.40
CA ALA A 87 12.13 -4.85 -12.27
C ALA A 87 13.07 -5.39 -11.16
N GLU A 88 14.20 -4.72 -10.90
CA GLU A 88 15.11 -5.06 -9.81
C GLU A 88 14.54 -4.76 -8.43
N ILE A 89 13.86 -3.62 -8.25
CA ILE A 89 13.22 -3.29 -6.96
C ILE A 89 12.05 -4.24 -6.71
N GLU A 90 11.30 -4.59 -7.74
CA GLU A 90 10.24 -5.59 -7.64
C GLU A 90 10.80 -6.96 -7.23
N PHE A 91 11.87 -7.43 -7.89
CA PHE A 91 12.54 -8.68 -7.54
C PHE A 91 13.11 -8.67 -6.12
N HIS A 92 13.72 -7.57 -5.70
CA HIS A 92 14.27 -7.44 -4.35
C HIS A 92 13.21 -7.28 -3.27
N ALA A 93 12.08 -6.63 -3.56
CA ALA A 93 10.94 -6.52 -2.64
C ALA A 93 10.31 -7.89 -2.39
N LEU A 94 10.09 -8.67 -3.46
CA LEU A 94 9.64 -10.06 -3.36
C LEU A 94 10.63 -10.90 -2.54
N LYS A 95 11.94 -10.75 -2.81
CA LYS A 95 13.00 -11.47 -2.08
C LYS A 95 13.11 -11.10 -0.60
N ALA A 96 12.87 -9.84 -0.26
CA ALA A 96 12.97 -9.34 1.11
C ALA A 96 11.79 -9.75 1.99
N ALA A 97 10.64 -10.06 1.39
CA ALA A 97 9.49 -10.67 2.06
C ALA A 97 9.73 -12.14 2.48
N ASN A 98 10.97 -12.64 2.31
CA ASN A 98 11.39 -14.01 2.58
C ASN A 98 10.86 -15.05 1.57
N GLU A 99 10.78 -14.64 0.30
CA GLU A 99 10.50 -15.49 -0.88
C GLU A 99 11.63 -15.48 -1.93
#